data_AF-A0A970TWA9-F1
#
_entry.id   AF-A0A970TWA9-F1
#
_cell.length_a   1.000
_cell.length_b   1.000
_cell.length_c   1.000
_cell.angle_alpha   90.00
_cell.angle_beta   90.00
_cell.angle_gamma   90.00
#
_symmetry.space_group_name_H-M   'P 1'
#
loop_
_entity.id
_entity.type
_entity.pdbx_description
1 polymer ?
#
loop_
_entity_poly.entity_id
_entity_poly.type
_entity_poly.pdbx_seq_one_letter_code
_entity_poly.pdbx_strand_id
1 'polypeptide(L)' 'MSVGTNDIGVVGMGTMGRNLALNMADRGFTVAVYNRTESVTREFVTSLA' A
#
# COMPACT_ATOMS: atom_id res chain seq x y z
N MET A 1 -4.25 21.66 -6.39
CA MET A 1 -3.81 20.44 -5.71
C MET A 1 -3.21 19.52 -6.76
N SER A 2 -1.91 19.22 -6.69
CA SER A 2 -1.27 18.22 -7.55
C SER A 2 -1.79 16.84 -7.12
N VAL A 3 -2.56 16.17 -7.97
CA VAL A 3 -2.95 14.77 -7.73
C VAL A 3 -1.70 13.93 -7.92
N GLY A 4 -1.07 13.54 -6.81
CA GLY A 4 0.06 12.61 -6.83
C GLY A 4 -0.40 11.32 -7.51
N THR A 5 0.14 11.09 -8.71
CA THR A 5 -0.22 9.94 -9.52
C THR A 5 0.61 8.77 -9.00
N ASN A 6 -0.03 7.84 -8.30
CA ASN A 6 0.58 6.56 -7.96
C ASN A 6 0.34 5.60 -9.12
N ASP A 7 1.30 4.74 -9.42
CA ASP A 7 1.20 3.78 -10.53
C ASP A 7 0.15 2.71 -10.26
N ILE A 8 0.03 2.29 -8.99
CA ILE A 8 -0.85 1.19 -8.57
C ILE A 8 -1.56 1.55 -7.27
N GLY A 9 -2.84 1.19 -7.16
CA GLY A 9 -3.62 1.26 -5.92
C GLY A 9 -4.02 -0.13 -5.43
N VAL A 10 -3.69 -0.47 -4.18
CA VAL A 10 -4.10 -1.72 -3.53
C VAL A 10 -5.07 -1.42 -2.40
N VAL A 11 -6.30 -1.95 -2.51
CA VAL A 11 -7.33 -1.84 -1.47
C VAL A 11 -7.48 -3.18 -0.76
N GLY A 12 -7.28 -3.18 0.55
CA GLY A 12 -7.37 -4.36 1.42
C GLY A 12 -6.00 -4.85 1.87
N MET A 13 -5.65 -4.60 3.13
CA MET A 13 -4.33 -4.91 3.69
C MET A 13 -4.32 -6.22 4.50
N GLY A 14 -4.91 -7.27 3.94
CA GLY A 14 -4.79 -8.64 4.46
C GLY A 14 -3.41 -9.25 4.21
N THR A 15 -3.24 -10.55 4.42
CA THR A 15 -1.97 -11.25 4.12
C THR A 15 -1.59 -11.15 2.64
N MET A 16 -2.54 -11.43 1.74
CA MET A 16 -2.32 -11.33 0.29
C MET A 16 -2.08 -9.89 -0.18
N GLY A 17 -2.87 -8.93 0.31
CA GLY A 17 -2.79 -7.54 -0.14
C GLY A 17 -1.48 -6.85 0.23
N ARG A 18 -0.97 -7.12 1.44
CA ARG A 18 0.35 -6.65 1.87
C ARG A 18 1.47 -7.19 1.00
N ASN A 19 1.47 -8.49 0.73
CA ASN A 19 2.47 -9.13 -0.13
C ASN A 19 2.42 -8.61 -1.57
N LEU A 20 1.22 -8.37 -2.11
CA LEU A 20 1.06 -7.79 -3.45
C LEU A 20 1.62 -6.36 -3.51
N ALA A 21 1.31 -5.52 -2.52
CA ALA A 21 1.80 -4.15 -2.48
C ALA A 21 3.34 -4.09 -2.41
N LEU A 22 3.95 -4.90 -1.54
CA LEU A 22 5.41 -5.04 -1.44
C LEU A 22 6.02 -5.51 -2.76
N ASN A 23 5.44 -6.53 -3.37
CA ASN A 23 5.95 -7.11 -4.62
C ASN A 23 5.89 -6.14 -5.81
N MET A 24 4.98 -5.18 -5.80
CA MET A 24 4.92 -4.10 -6.79
C MET A 24 5.91 -2.98 -6.45
N ALA A 25 6.03 -2.61 -5.18
CA ALA A 25 7.02 -1.63 -4.73
C ALA A 25 8.45 -2.09 -5.04
N ASP A 26 8.77 -3.38 -4.83
CA ASP A 26 10.07 -3.99 -5.16
C ASP A 26 10.41 -3.93 -6.66
N ARG A 27 9.41 -3.82 -7.52
CA ARG A 27 9.58 -3.67 -8.97
C ARG A 27 9.68 -2.21 -9.42
N GLY A 28 9.74 -1.27 -8.47
CA GLY A 28 9.91 0.15 -8.74
C GLY A 28 8.62 0.90 -9.05
N PHE A 29 7.45 0.32 -8.77
CA PHE A 29 6.17 1.03 -8.89
C PHE A 29 5.84 1.82 -7.62
N THR A 30 5.25 3.00 -7.80
CA THR A 30 4.69 3.78 -6.70
C THR A 30 3.31 3.20 -6.34
N VAL A 31 3.18 2.62 -5.15
CA VAL A 31 1.97 1.92 -4.72
C VAL A 31 1.24 2.69 -3.63
N ALA A 32 -0.01 3.09 -3.91
CA ALA A 32 -0.92 3.59 -2.90
C ALA A 32 -1.65 2.42 -2.22
N VAL A 33 -1.72 2.42 -0.89
CA VAL A 33 -2.43 1.40 -0.12
C VAL A 33 -3.60 1.98 0.67
N TYR A 34 -4.70 1.26 0.72
CA TYR A 34 -5.87 1.64 1.52
C TYR A 34 -6.50 0.40 2.16
N ASN A 35 -7.02 0.56 3.37
CA ASN A 35 -7.84 -0.46 4.02
C ASN A 35 -9.00 0.23 4.75
N ARG A 36 -10.18 -0.41 4.79
CA ARG A 36 -11.36 0.12 5.48
C ARG A 36 -11.06 0.45 6.94
N THR A 37 -10.32 -0.42 7.63
CA THR A 37 -9.89 -0.20 9.01
C THR A 37 -8.55 0.52 8.98
N GLU A 38 -8.53 1.76 9.43
CA GLU A 38 -7.35 2.65 9.40
C GLU A 38 -6.14 2.08 10.16
N SER A 39 -6.38 1.41 11.29
CA SER A 39 -5.31 0.79 12.08
C SER A 39 -4.48 -0.21 11.28
N VAL A 40 -5.10 -0.95 10.36
CA VAL A 40 -4.38 -1.94 9.52
C VAL A 40 -3.46 -1.24 8.52
N THR A 41 -3.90 -0.12 7.94
CA THR A 41 -3.03 0.69 7.07
C THR A 41 -1.87 1.29 7.87
N ARG A 42 -2.14 1.81 9.07
CA ARG A 42 -1.10 2.37 9.95
C ARG A 42 -0.09 1.30 10.39
N GLU A 43 -0.55 0.12 10.79
CA GLU A 43 0.29 -1.01 11.17
C GLU A 43 1.18 -1.42 10.00
N PHE A 44 0.61 -1.57 8.80
CA PHE A 44 1.38 -1.90 7.60
C PHE A 44 2.45 -0.85 7.30
N VAL A 45 2.11 0.43 7.27
CA VAL A 45 3.08 1.50 6.97
C VAL A 45 4.17 1.58 8.04
N THR A 46 3.82 1.38 9.31
CA THR A 46 4.80 1.37 10.42
C THR A 46 5.75 0.18 10.32
N SER A 47 5.29 -0.97 9.81
CA SER A 47 6.13 -2.16 9.62
C SER A 47 7.17 -2.03 8.49
N LEU A 48 7.09 -0.97 7.69
CA LEU A 48 8.06 -0.68 6.62
C LEU A 48 9.26 0.16 7.11
N ALA A 49 9.20 0.69 8.34
CA ALA A 49 10.27 1.43 8.98
C ALA A 49 11.26 0.49 9.68
#